data_AF-A0A925G8N0-F1
#
_entry.id   AF-A0A925G8N0-F1
#
_cell.length_a   1.000
_cell.length_b   1.000
_cell.length_c   1.000
_cell.angle_alpha   90.00
_cell.angle_beta   90.00
_cell.angle_gamma   90.00
#
_symmetry.space_group_name_H-M   'P 1'
#
loop_
_entity.id
_entity.type
_entity.pdbx_description
1 polymer ?
#
loop_
_entity_poly.entity_id
_entity_poly.type
_entity_poly.pdbx_seq_one_letter_code
_entity_poly.pdbx_strand_id
1 'polypeptide(L)'
;MSLFKLYATATLVFLVAINHQVFSQSRSIRLHNTSSLTLKDKAISIKRASLLHADEGKFPLIINSKGDTIASQLDDIDGDMKWDELFFVIDMAPKQKVDLTLNWINYVPKFTKRTSVRFGKRSSASTPVIPKFSDTAYIDDVSKKLGYQPYQTDGPTWENDKVGFRHYFDGRNSKDLFGKRVAWMSPENVGLTPGGVVEDN
;
A
#
# COMPACT_ATOMS: atom_id res chain seq x y z
N MET A 1 53.34 -15.13 66.44
CA MET A 1 51.99 -15.06 65.84
C MET A 1 52.14 -14.80 64.36
N SER A 2 51.75 -15.78 63.54
CA SER A 2 51.90 -15.78 62.08
C SER A 2 50.94 -14.78 61.45
N LEU A 3 51.46 -13.86 60.63
CA LEU A 3 50.67 -12.94 59.80
C LEU A 3 50.41 -13.61 58.43
N PHE A 4 49.19 -14.07 58.23
CA PHE A 4 48.68 -14.50 56.92
C PHE A 4 48.57 -13.29 55.98
N LYS A 5 49.27 -13.31 54.85
CA LYS A 5 49.03 -12.39 53.74
C LYS A 5 47.97 -12.99 52.80
N LEU A 6 46.83 -12.33 52.70
CA LEU A 6 45.76 -12.66 51.76
C LEU A 6 46.06 -11.94 50.43
N TYR A 7 46.24 -12.69 49.35
CA TYR A 7 46.35 -12.12 48.00
C TYR A 7 44.97 -12.19 47.33
N ALA A 8 44.35 -11.04 47.10
CA ALA A 8 43.12 -10.95 46.33
C ALA A 8 43.49 -10.73 44.85
N THR A 9 43.24 -11.73 44.00
CA THR A 9 43.32 -11.58 42.55
C THR A 9 42.00 -11.03 42.03
N ALA A 10 42.00 -9.79 41.55
CA ALA A 10 40.86 -9.19 40.87
C ALA A 10 40.87 -9.60 39.39
N THR A 11 39.96 -10.49 38.99
CA THR A 11 39.76 -10.86 37.59
C THR A 11 38.87 -9.83 36.91
N LEU A 12 39.45 -9.00 36.04
CA LEU A 12 38.73 -8.02 35.24
C LEU A 12 38.09 -8.70 34.02
N VAL A 13 36.77 -8.87 34.03
CA VAL A 13 36.02 -9.40 32.88
C VAL A 13 35.66 -8.24 31.95
N PHE A 14 36.32 -8.15 30.80
CA PHE A 14 35.92 -7.25 29.72
C PHE A 14 34.73 -7.86 28.98
N LEU A 15 33.52 -7.37 29.23
CA LEU A 15 32.38 -7.62 28.34
C LEU A 15 32.56 -6.79 27.07
N VAL A 16 33.02 -7.42 26.00
CA VAL A 16 32.98 -6.82 24.66
C VAL A 16 31.56 -6.99 24.12
N ALA A 17 30.72 -5.97 24.30
CA ALA A 17 29.44 -5.88 23.61
C ALA A 17 29.72 -5.54 22.14
N ILE A 18 29.80 -6.56 21.29
CA ILE A 18 29.85 -6.37 19.84
C ILE A 18 28.45 -5.91 19.41
N ASN A 19 28.25 -4.60 19.30
CA ASN A 19 27.12 -4.04 18.57
C ASN A 19 27.32 -4.38 17.09
N HIS A 20 26.72 -5.48 16.62
CA HIS A 20 26.49 -5.67 15.19
C HIS A 20 25.44 -4.64 14.74
N GLN A 21 25.91 -3.44 14.41
CA GLN A 21 25.14 -2.57 13.53
C GLN A 21 25.11 -3.22 12.16
N VAL A 22 24.03 -3.93 11.87
CA VAL A 22 23.70 -4.32 10.50
C VAL A 22 23.38 -3.03 9.75
N PHE A 23 24.41 -2.41 9.17
CA PHE A 23 24.21 -1.36 8.19
C PHE A 23 23.55 -2.00 6.97
N SER A 24 22.22 -1.91 6.90
CA SER A 24 21.50 -2.09 5.64
C SER A 24 22.10 -1.10 4.65
N GLN A 25 22.67 -1.60 3.55
CA GLN A 25 23.28 -0.77 2.53
C GLN A 25 22.20 0.14 1.91
N SER A 26 22.11 1.37 2.40
CA SER A 26 21.13 2.35 1.93
C SER A 26 21.44 2.72 0.50
N ARG A 27 20.49 2.55 -0.42
CA ARG A 27 20.67 2.83 -1.85
C ARG A 27 20.23 4.24 -2.17
N SER A 28 20.99 4.93 -3.02
CA SER A 28 20.59 6.24 -3.51
C SER A 28 19.80 6.10 -4.82
N ILE A 29 18.63 6.73 -4.89
CA ILE A 29 17.85 6.94 -6.11
C ILE A 29 17.98 8.41 -6.49
N ARG A 30 18.51 8.70 -7.67
CA ARG A 30 18.64 10.07 -8.19
C ARG A 30 17.66 10.29 -9.34
N LEU A 31 16.77 11.26 -9.16
CA LEU A 31 15.79 11.67 -10.15
C LEU A 31 16.15 13.04 -10.71
N HIS A 32 15.83 13.26 -11.99
CA HIS A 32 16.01 14.54 -12.65
C HIS A 32 14.80 14.83 -13.55
N ASN A 33 14.06 15.89 -13.23
CA ASN A 33 13.04 16.41 -14.13
C ASN A 33 13.73 17.18 -15.26
N THR A 34 13.83 16.58 -16.44
CA THR A 34 14.47 17.22 -17.60
C THR A 34 13.56 18.23 -18.30
N SER A 35 12.29 18.33 -17.95
CA SER A 35 11.33 19.26 -18.56
C SER A 35 11.39 20.66 -17.92
N SER A 36 10.74 21.63 -18.58
CA SER A 36 10.48 22.97 -18.03
C SER A 36 9.14 23.05 -17.25
N LEU A 37 8.44 21.92 -17.10
CA LEU A 37 7.14 21.86 -16.44
C LEU A 37 7.27 21.25 -15.04
N THR A 38 6.38 21.65 -14.14
CA THR A 38 6.19 20.96 -12.87
C THR A 38 5.56 19.60 -13.15
N LEU A 39 6.16 18.54 -12.62
CA LEU A 39 5.59 17.20 -12.63
C LEU A 39 4.93 16.95 -11.28
N LYS A 40 3.60 16.86 -11.28
CA LYS A 40 2.81 16.51 -10.09
C LYS A 40 2.51 15.03 -10.08
N ASP A 41 2.66 14.39 -8.92
CA ASP A 41 2.48 12.95 -8.73
C ASP A 41 3.15 12.12 -9.84
N LYS A 42 4.39 12.46 -10.20
CA LYS A 42 5.09 11.77 -11.28
C LYS A 42 5.34 10.33 -10.87
N ALA A 43 4.70 9.41 -11.58
CA ALA A 43 4.95 7.99 -11.47
C ALA A 43 6.41 7.67 -11.81
N ILE A 44 7.05 6.94 -10.91
CA ILE A 44 8.39 6.37 -11.04
C ILE A 44 8.25 4.86 -10.81
N SER A 45 8.69 4.08 -11.80
CA SER A 45 8.86 2.63 -11.68
C SER A 45 10.35 2.32 -11.79
N ILE A 46 10.85 1.51 -10.87
CA ILE A 46 12.19 0.96 -10.88
C ILE A 46 12.07 -0.55 -10.91
N LYS A 47 12.48 -1.16 -12.03
CA LYS A 47 12.51 -2.62 -12.17
C LYS A 47 13.32 -3.28 -11.05
N ARG A 48 12.82 -4.37 -10.52
CA ARG A 48 13.47 -5.21 -9.50
C ARG A 48 14.88 -5.61 -9.89
N ALA A 49 15.10 -5.94 -11.16
CA ALA A 49 16.43 -6.29 -11.69
C ALA A 49 17.48 -5.17 -11.49
N SER A 50 17.06 -3.92 -11.42
CA SER A 50 17.94 -2.76 -11.14
C SER A 50 18.22 -2.58 -9.65
N LEU A 51 17.46 -3.25 -8.79
CA LEU A 51 17.57 -3.23 -7.33
C LEU A 51 18.34 -4.48 -6.87
N LEU A 52 19.67 -4.46 -7.00
CA LEU A 52 20.55 -5.47 -6.38
C LEU A 52 20.16 -5.64 -4.88
N HIS A 53 20.25 -6.84 -4.30
CA HIS A 53 19.98 -7.05 -2.86
C HIS A 53 18.65 -6.49 -2.33
N ALA A 54 17.56 -6.58 -3.10
CA ALA A 54 16.25 -6.42 -2.49
C ALA A 54 16.04 -7.54 -1.47
N ASP A 55 15.85 -7.16 -0.21
CA ASP A 55 15.69 -8.12 0.87
C ASP A 55 14.32 -8.78 0.78
N GLU A 56 14.30 -10.10 0.60
CA GLU A 56 13.07 -10.88 0.62
C GLU A 56 12.36 -10.74 1.97
N GLY A 57 11.04 -10.57 1.93
CA GLY A 57 10.21 -10.39 3.12
C GLY A 57 10.33 -9.02 3.79
N LYS A 58 11.07 -8.06 3.21
CA LYS A 58 11.15 -6.67 3.69
C LYS A 58 10.33 -5.72 2.83
N PHE A 59 10.06 -4.54 3.38
CA PHE A 59 9.30 -3.48 2.73
C PHE A 59 10.21 -2.31 2.36
N PRO A 60 9.96 -1.65 1.21
CA PRO A 60 10.73 -0.47 0.81
C PRO A 60 10.34 0.74 1.67
N LEU A 61 11.34 1.51 2.08
CA LEU A 61 11.17 2.82 2.70
C LEU A 61 12.02 3.83 1.95
N ILE A 62 11.35 4.73 1.22
CA ILE A 62 12.00 5.81 0.49
C ILE A 62 11.98 7.07 1.35
N ILE A 63 13.14 7.70 1.53
CA ILE A 63 13.33 8.91 2.34
C ILE A 63 13.98 9.99 1.48
N ASN A 64 13.45 11.20 1.52
CA ASN A 64 14.04 12.35 0.83
C ASN A 64 15.17 12.99 1.66
N SER A 65 15.86 14.00 1.10
CA SER A 65 16.94 14.72 1.80
C SER A 65 16.50 15.51 3.04
N LYS A 66 15.20 15.74 3.23
CA LYS A 66 14.63 16.39 4.42
C LYS A 66 14.25 15.42 5.52
N GLY A 67 14.34 14.11 5.26
CA GLY A 67 13.89 13.05 6.17
C GLY A 67 12.42 12.66 6.01
N ASP A 68 11.68 13.23 5.05
CA ASP A 68 10.30 12.84 4.80
C ASP A 68 10.24 11.49 4.06
N THR A 69 9.28 10.67 4.44
CA THR A 69 9.02 9.39 3.77
C THR A 69 8.15 9.56 2.53
N ILE A 70 8.46 8.83 1.47
CA ILE A 70 7.66 8.77 0.24
C ILE A 70 6.89 7.45 0.22
N ALA A 71 5.59 7.55 -0.05
CA ALA A 71 4.73 6.38 -0.23
C ALA A 71 5.22 5.55 -1.43
N SER A 72 5.43 4.26 -1.21
CA SER A 72 5.91 3.34 -2.24
C SER A 72 5.28 1.97 -2.08
N GLN A 73 5.28 1.20 -3.16
CA GLN A 73 4.75 -0.15 -3.22
C GLN A 73 5.66 -1.05 -4.07
N LEU A 74 5.55 -2.36 -3.84
CA LEU A 74 6.16 -3.37 -4.70
C LEU A 74 5.04 -4.00 -5.51
N ASP A 75 5.13 -3.88 -6.83
CA ASP A 75 4.06 -4.32 -7.73
C ASP A 75 4.47 -5.62 -8.43
N ASP A 76 3.59 -6.61 -8.36
CA ASP A 76 3.59 -7.82 -9.19
C ASP A 76 2.73 -7.51 -10.43
N ILE A 77 3.39 -7.32 -11.58
CA ILE A 77 2.75 -6.85 -12.81
C ILE A 77 2.46 -8.00 -13.78
N ASP A 78 3.02 -9.19 -13.55
CA ASP A 78 2.82 -10.37 -14.39
C ASP A 78 1.99 -11.48 -13.72
N GLY A 79 1.73 -11.36 -12.42
CA GLY A 79 0.87 -12.24 -11.64
C GLY A 79 1.55 -13.51 -11.16
N ASP A 80 2.89 -13.57 -11.13
CA ASP A 80 3.64 -14.74 -10.66
C ASP A 80 3.77 -14.83 -9.11
N MET A 81 3.13 -13.91 -8.40
CA MET A 81 3.17 -13.72 -6.94
C MET A 81 4.52 -13.21 -6.42
N LYS A 82 5.38 -12.71 -7.29
CA LYS A 82 6.60 -11.99 -6.94
C LYS A 82 6.50 -10.59 -7.51
N TRP A 83 6.99 -9.61 -6.76
CA TRP A 83 7.03 -8.25 -7.27
C TRP A 83 8.13 -8.10 -8.34
N ASP A 84 7.85 -7.21 -9.29
CA ASP A 84 8.64 -6.90 -10.47
C ASP A 84 9.21 -5.49 -10.46
N GLU A 85 8.56 -4.56 -9.77
CA GLU A 85 8.98 -3.18 -9.68
C GLU A 85 8.71 -2.54 -8.33
N LEU A 86 9.58 -1.59 -7.98
CA LEU A 86 9.32 -0.59 -6.94
C LEU A 86 8.63 0.59 -7.61
N PHE A 87 7.43 0.91 -7.15
CA PHE A 87 6.63 2.01 -7.67
C PHE A 87 6.40 3.08 -6.60
N PHE A 88 6.48 4.35 -7.01
CA PHE A 88 6.10 5.50 -6.19
C PHE A 88 5.76 6.71 -7.06
N VAL A 89 5.17 7.73 -6.42
CA VAL A 89 4.92 9.03 -7.05
C VAL A 89 5.68 10.15 -6.34
N ILE A 90 6.14 11.14 -7.09
CA ILE A 90 6.85 12.30 -6.52
C ILE A 90 6.54 13.58 -7.28
N ASP A 91 6.46 14.69 -6.56
CA ASP A 91 6.40 16.02 -7.14
C ASP A 91 7.81 16.53 -7.49
N MET A 92 7.98 17.06 -8.71
CA MET A 92 9.23 17.65 -9.16
C MET A 92 9.00 19.00 -9.83
N ALA A 93 9.65 20.04 -9.33
CA ALA A 93 9.72 21.34 -9.98
C ALA A 93 10.49 21.25 -11.32
N PRO A 94 10.33 22.23 -12.24
CA PRO A 94 11.09 22.29 -13.48
C PRO A 94 12.59 22.15 -13.23
N LYS A 95 13.28 21.32 -14.03
CA LYS A 95 14.74 21.12 -13.94
C LYS A 95 15.26 20.62 -12.58
N GLN A 96 14.37 20.20 -11.67
CA GLN A 96 14.77 19.76 -10.33
C GLN A 96 15.50 18.42 -10.39
N LYS A 97 16.58 18.33 -9.60
CA LYS A 97 17.23 17.07 -9.23
C LYS A 97 16.85 16.71 -7.80
N VAL A 98 16.57 15.45 -7.56
CA VAL A 98 16.19 14.92 -6.24
C VAL A 98 17.02 13.69 -5.96
N ASP A 99 17.68 13.68 -4.80
CA ASP A 99 18.32 12.48 -4.26
C ASP A 99 17.41 11.90 -3.18
N LEU A 100 17.15 10.60 -3.29
CA LEU A 100 16.35 9.81 -2.36
C LEU A 100 17.19 8.66 -1.83
N THR A 101 16.83 8.17 -0.65
CA THR A 101 17.42 6.99 -0.04
C THR A 101 16.38 5.88 0.03
N LEU A 102 16.70 4.70 -0.47
CA LEU A 102 15.91 3.48 -0.35
C LEU A 102 16.52 2.59 0.74
N ASN A 103 15.69 2.28 1.74
CA ASN A 103 15.98 1.34 2.82
C ASN A 103 15.00 0.15 2.76
N TRP A 104 15.41 -0.99 3.29
CA TRP A 104 14.56 -2.17 3.45
C TRP A 104 14.27 -2.40 4.92
N ILE A 105 13.00 -2.39 5.30
CA ILE A 105 12.54 -2.46 6.69
C ILE A 105 11.65 -3.67 6.96
N ASN A 106 11.62 -4.12 8.22
CA ASN A 106 10.91 -5.35 8.63
C ASN A 106 9.45 -5.10 9.07
N TYR A 107 8.90 -3.91 8.79
CA TYR A 107 7.51 -3.56 9.11
C TYR A 107 6.87 -2.89 7.90
N VAL A 108 5.56 -3.05 7.75
CA VAL A 108 4.80 -2.41 6.67
C VAL A 108 4.71 -0.90 6.94
N PRO A 109 5.28 -0.03 6.09
CA PRO A 109 5.09 1.41 6.22
C PRO A 109 3.61 1.77 6.08
N LYS A 110 3.12 2.69 6.92
CA LYS A 110 1.74 3.18 6.83
C LYS A 110 1.73 4.53 6.13
N PHE A 111 0.99 4.59 5.03
CA PHE A 111 0.75 5.82 4.28
C PHE A 111 -0.74 6.13 4.21
N THR A 112 -1.07 7.40 3.98
CA THR A 112 -2.45 7.80 3.68
C THR A 112 -2.91 7.10 2.40
N LYS A 113 -4.01 6.36 2.48
CA LYS A 113 -4.62 5.73 1.30
C LYS A 113 -5.10 6.82 0.35
N ARG A 114 -4.67 6.74 -0.92
CA ARG A 114 -5.08 7.66 -2.01
C ARG A 114 -5.91 6.97 -3.08
N THR A 115 -5.98 5.66 -3.03
CA THR A 115 -6.81 4.82 -3.87
C THR A 115 -7.43 3.72 -3.01
N SER A 116 -8.59 3.23 -3.43
CA SER A 116 -9.22 2.07 -2.82
C SER A 116 -9.93 1.26 -3.90
N VAL A 117 -9.89 -0.06 -3.76
CA VAL A 117 -10.66 -1.01 -4.56
C VAL A 117 -11.47 -1.85 -3.59
N ARG A 118 -12.77 -1.99 -3.83
CA ARG A 118 -13.70 -2.69 -2.96
C ARG A 118 -14.60 -3.59 -3.78
N PHE A 119 -14.66 -4.86 -3.38
CA PHE A 119 -15.69 -5.78 -3.83
C PHE A 119 -16.46 -6.31 -2.62
N GLY A 120 -17.59 -5.66 -2.34
CA GLY A 120 -18.44 -5.95 -1.19
C GLY A 120 -19.62 -6.82 -1.60
N LYS A 121 -19.85 -7.92 -0.88
CA LYS A 121 -20.98 -8.83 -1.08
C LYS A 121 -21.71 -9.12 0.23
N ARG A 122 -23.02 -9.23 0.18
CA ARG A 122 -23.90 -9.74 1.23
C ARG A 122 -24.59 -11.02 0.76
N SER A 123 -24.99 -11.88 1.70
CA SER A 123 -25.69 -13.14 1.41
C SER A 123 -27.22 -12.99 1.40
N SER A 124 -27.75 -11.99 2.10
CA SER A 124 -29.16 -11.60 2.10
C SER A 124 -29.32 -10.10 2.34
N ALA A 125 -30.54 -9.58 2.19
CA ALA A 125 -30.83 -8.15 2.36
C ALA A 125 -30.45 -7.60 3.75
N SER A 126 -30.56 -8.42 4.79
CA SER A 126 -30.30 -8.03 6.19
C SER A 126 -28.90 -8.36 6.69
N THR A 127 -28.10 -9.12 5.93
CA THR A 127 -26.73 -9.46 6.35
C THR A 127 -25.76 -8.32 6.03
N PRO A 128 -24.80 -8.02 6.93
CA PRO A 128 -23.74 -7.08 6.64
C PRO A 128 -22.93 -7.46 5.40
N VAL A 129 -22.47 -6.44 4.68
CA VAL A 129 -21.57 -6.60 3.55
C VAL A 129 -20.19 -7.04 4.05
N ILE A 130 -19.63 -8.07 3.42
CA ILE A 130 -18.27 -8.55 3.67
C ILE A 130 -17.37 -8.36 2.43
N PRO A 131 -16.06 -8.20 2.59
CA PRO A 131 -15.12 -8.19 1.47
C PRO A 131 -15.00 -9.56 0.78
N LYS A 132 -14.89 -9.51 -0.54
CA LYS A 132 -14.60 -10.67 -1.40
C LYS A 132 -13.47 -10.33 -2.36
N PHE A 133 -12.65 -11.33 -2.71
CA PHE A 133 -11.60 -11.22 -3.71
C PHE A 133 -12.04 -11.77 -5.08
N SER A 134 -13.02 -12.66 -5.06
CA SER A 134 -13.62 -13.29 -6.24
C SER A 134 -15.05 -13.69 -5.93
N ASP A 135 -15.81 -13.93 -6.99
CA ASP A 135 -17.15 -14.49 -6.92
C ASP A 135 -17.47 -15.21 -8.24
N THR A 136 -18.49 -16.06 -8.23
CA THR A 136 -19.00 -16.72 -9.43
C THR A 136 -20.50 -16.56 -9.45
N ALA A 137 -21.02 -16.03 -10.55
CA ALA A 137 -22.44 -15.88 -10.80
C ALA A 137 -22.82 -16.68 -12.05
N TYR A 138 -23.89 -17.46 -11.96
CA TYR A 138 -24.47 -18.15 -13.10
C TYR A 138 -25.49 -17.25 -13.80
N ILE A 139 -25.92 -17.63 -15.01
CA ILE A 139 -26.86 -16.83 -15.81
C ILE A 139 -28.19 -16.55 -15.09
N ASP A 140 -28.60 -17.45 -14.19
CA ASP A 140 -29.82 -17.32 -13.39
C ASP A 140 -29.61 -16.46 -12.13
N ASP A 141 -28.36 -16.21 -11.73
CA ASP A 141 -28.02 -15.33 -10.60
C ASP A 141 -27.89 -13.86 -11.02
N VAL A 142 -27.80 -13.57 -12.31
CA VAL A 142 -27.71 -12.19 -12.82
C VAL A 142 -29.08 -11.53 -12.68
N SER A 143 -29.21 -10.61 -11.73
CA SER A 143 -30.43 -9.84 -11.51
C SER A 143 -30.87 -9.09 -12.79
N LYS A 144 -32.01 -9.51 -13.37
CA LYS A 144 -32.59 -8.94 -14.61
C LYS A 144 -33.59 -7.80 -14.34
N LYS A 145 -33.97 -7.55 -13.08
CA LYS A 145 -34.97 -6.56 -12.64
C LYS A 145 -34.57 -5.92 -11.30
N LEU A 146 -35.25 -4.83 -10.93
CA LEU A 146 -35.20 -4.24 -9.58
C LEU A 146 -35.55 -5.30 -8.52
N GLY A 147 -34.74 -5.39 -7.47
CA GLY A 147 -34.81 -6.44 -6.44
C GLY A 147 -33.48 -6.55 -5.68
N TYR A 148 -33.35 -7.60 -4.85
CA TYR A 148 -32.15 -7.81 -4.04
C TYR A 148 -30.86 -7.80 -4.89
N GLN A 149 -29.99 -6.82 -4.64
CA GLN A 149 -28.62 -6.85 -5.14
C GLN A 149 -27.67 -7.36 -4.05
N PRO A 150 -26.86 -8.39 -4.36
CA PRO A 150 -25.92 -8.96 -3.42
C PRO A 150 -24.67 -8.10 -3.24
N TYR A 151 -24.37 -7.18 -4.16
CA TYR A 151 -23.16 -6.37 -4.12
C TYR A 151 -23.43 -4.98 -3.53
N GLN A 152 -22.52 -4.52 -2.67
CA GLN A 152 -22.62 -3.24 -1.94
C GLN A 152 -22.94 -2.05 -2.86
N THR A 153 -22.25 -2.02 -4.00
CA THR A 153 -22.34 -0.99 -5.02
C THR A 153 -22.62 -1.64 -6.35
N ASP A 154 -23.55 -2.60 -6.41
CA ASP A 154 -23.97 -3.35 -7.61
C ASP A 154 -22.83 -4.07 -8.38
N GLY A 155 -21.64 -4.18 -7.77
CA GLY A 155 -20.45 -4.82 -8.30
C GLY A 155 -19.18 -4.21 -7.67
N PRO A 156 -17.99 -4.46 -8.22
CA PRO A 156 -16.75 -3.88 -7.71
C PRO A 156 -16.69 -2.37 -7.97
N THR A 157 -16.09 -1.65 -7.02
CA THR A 157 -15.81 -0.22 -7.10
C THR A 157 -14.33 0.05 -6.89
N TRP A 158 -13.84 1.11 -7.52
CA TRP A 158 -12.51 1.64 -7.27
C TRP A 158 -12.50 3.14 -7.39
N GLU A 159 -11.61 3.82 -6.67
CA GLU A 159 -11.57 5.27 -6.69
C GLU A 159 -10.20 5.86 -6.35
N ASN A 160 -10.09 7.17 -6.55
CA ASN A 160 -9.01 8.02 -6.08
C ASN A 160 -9.58 9.26 -5.35
N ASP A 161 -8.75 10.27 -5.10
CA ASP A 161 -9.10 11.51 -4.43
C ASP A 161 -10.07 12.42 -5.22
N LYS A 162 -10.33 12.12 -6.49
CA LYS A 162 -11.15 12.95 -7.39
C LYS A 162 -12.35 12.23 -7.97
N VAL A 163 -12.21 10.95 -8.28
CA VAL A 163 -13.22 10.18 -9.01
C VAL A 163 -13.39 8.78 -8.44
N GLY A 164 -14.61 8.28 -8.52
CA GLY A 164 -14.96 6.90 -8.23
C GLY A 164 -15.52 6.21 -9.45
N PHE A 165 -15.30 4.91 -9.54
CA PHE A 165 -15.74 4.05 -10.62
C PHE A 165 -16.50 2.86 -10.06
N ARG A 166 -17.45 2.37 -10.84
CA ARG A 166 -18.22 1.16 -10.57
C ARG A 166 -18.31 0.32 -11.82
N HIS A 167 -18.27 -0.99 -11.67
CA HIS A 167 -18.65 -1.94 -12.71
C HIS A 167 -19.89 -2.70 -12.24
N TYR A 168 -20.98 -2.65 -13.00
CA TYR A 168 -22.21 -3.37 -12.67
C TYR A 168 -22.11 -4.85 -12.98
N PHE A 169 -22.39 -5.68 -11.98
CA PHE A 169 -22.52 -7.14 -12.09
C PHE A 169 -24.01 -7.55 -12.08
N ASP A 170 -24.81 -6.83 -12.88
CA ASP A 170 -26.22 -7.10 -13.12
C ASP A 170 -26.57 -6.95 -14.61
N GLY A 171 -27.86 -7.00 -14.95
CA GLY A 171 -28.32 -6.89 -16.35
C GLY A 171 -27.91 -5.61 -17.10
N ARG A 172 -27.41 -4.57 -16.42
CA ARG A 172 -26.89 -3.35 -17.06
C ARG A 172 -25.51 -3.55 -17.69
N ASN A 173 -24.68 -4.39 -17.08
CA ASN A 173 -23.31 -4.70 -17.52
C ASN A 173 -22.51 -3.46 -18.01
N SER A 174 -22.60 -2.37 -17.25
CA SER A 174 -22.06 -1.06 -17.62
C SER A 174 -20.97 -0.61 -16.64
N LYS A 175 -20.28 0.48 -16.97
CA LYS A 175 -19.29 1.12 -16.09
C LYS A 175 -19.69 2.57 -15.84
N ASP A 176 -19.70 2.98 -14.57
CA ASP A 176 -19.97 4.36 -14.19
C ASP A 176 -18.69 5.08 -13.75
N LEU A 177 -18.70 6.41 -13.93
CA LEU A 177 -17.71 7.34 -13.41
C LEU A 177 -18.43 8.42 -12.60
N PHE A 178 -17.95 8.68 -11.39
CA PHE A 178 -18.48 9.68 -10.47
C PHE A 178 -17.40 10.70 -10.11
N GLY A 179 -17.75 11.99 -10.17
CA GLY A 179 -16.95 13.03 -9.54
C GLY A 179 -17.16 13.02 -8.03
N LYS A 180 -16.07 13.04 -7.25
CA LYS A 180 -16.15 13.03 -5.78
C LYS A 180 -16.24 14.44 -5.22
N ARG A 181 -17.07 14.60 -4.19
CA ARG A 181 -17.16 15.84 -3.39
C ARG A 181 -16.12 15.91 -2.28
N VAL A 182 -15.44 14.81 -2.00
CA VAL A 182 -14.48 14.63 -0.90
C VAL A 182 -13.25 13.88 -1.42
N ALA A 183 -12.08 14.18 -0.84
CA ALA A 183 -10.82 13.56 -1.25
C ALA A 183 -10.51 12.23 -0.52
N TRP A 184 -11.18 11.96 0.61
CA TRP A 184 -10.95 10.73 1.39
C TRP A 184 -11.58 9.49 0.73
N MET A 185 -11.08 8.30 1.07
CA MET A 185 -11.52 7.04 0.48
C MET A 185 -12.83 6.55 1.10
N SER A 186 -13.87 6.34 0.30
CA SER A 186 -15.24 5.99 0.74
C SER A 186 -15.76 4.56 0.50
N PRO A 187 -15.19 3.71 -0.38
CA PRO A 187 -15.77 2.39 -0.69
C PRO A 187 -15.95 1.48 0.51
N GLU A 188 -15.19 1.69 1.59
CA GLU A 188 -15.29 0.94 2.82
C GLU A 188 -16.64 1.11 3.54
N ASN A 189 -17.34 2.23 3.34
CA ASN A 189 -18.59 2.54 4.05
C ASN A 189 -19.69 3.18 3.18
N VAL A 190 -19.40 3.53 1.92
CA VAL A 190 -20.39 4.14 1.04
C VAL A 190 -21.61 3.23 0.87
N GLY A 191 -22.80 3.80 1.05
CA GLY A 191 -24.06 3.08 0.96
C GLY A 191 -24.32 2.08 2.09
N LEU A 192 -23.55 2.13 3.19
CA LEU A 192 -23.70 1.24 4.34
C LEU A 192 -24.11 2.00 5.60
N THR A 193 -25.05 1.41 6.33
CA THR A 193 -25.37 1.76 7.72
C THR A 193 -24.15 1.53 8.63
N PRO A 194 -24.15 2.07 9.87
CA PRO A 194 -23.12 1.73 10.87
C PRO A 194 -22.99 0.22 11.16
N GLY A 195 -24.06 -0.56 10.91
CA GLY A 195 -24.06 -2.02 11.03
C GLY A 195 -23.52 -2.77 9.80
N GLY A 196 -23.06 -2.05 8.76
CA GLY A 196 -22.54 -2.64 7.52
C GLY A 196 -23.61 -3.18 6.58
N VAL A 197 -24.89 -2.90 6.81
CA VAL A 197 -26.00 -3.27 5.94
C VAL A 197 -26.24 -2.14 4.92
N VAL A 198 -26.58 -2.49 3.69
CA VAL A 198 -26.82 -1.51 2.61
C VAL A 198 -28.03 -0.63 2.93
N GLU A 199 -27.91 0.69 2.74
CA GLU A 199 -28.96 1.69 3.00
C GLU A 199 -29.97 1.82 1.87
N ASP A 200 -29.53 1.66 0.63
CA ASP A 200 -30.34 1.85 -0.58
C ASP A 200 -30.10 0.69 -1.54
N ASN A 201 -31.07 -0.24 -1.62
CA ASN A 201 -31.08 -1.36 -2.55
C ASN A 201 -32.45 -2.05 -2.63
#